data_AF-A0A3N7B2I8-F1
#
_entry.id   AF-A0A3N7B2I8-F1
#
_cell.length_a   1.000
_cell.length_b   1.000
_cell.length_c   1.000
_cell.angle_alpha   90.00
_cell.angle_beta   90.00
_cell.angle_gamma   90.00
#
_symmetry.space_group_name_H-M   'P 1'
#
loop_
_entity.id
_entity.type
_entity.pdbx_description
1 polymer ?
#
loop_
_entity_poly.entity_id
_entity_poly.type
_entity_poly.pdbx_seq_one_letter_code
_entity_poly.pdbx_strand_id
1 'polypeptide(L)'
;MSGHGFHVHGPHDHELEHAASGGHGNHGGHGDAPETPAGGMSMTSKIAVCTAVIATVGAIFSYMGGATQANAGIYKNNAAIKKTEASNQWNYFQSKSTKQALAEFARDTANDDRKQGWQDKVARYELEKTEIQTTAKKLEAEANRWDAQSEEQMHQHHRWAQATTVLQVSIALAAIALLTKKKWLERAMFGVAVAGLAVGALAAFHI
;
A
#
# COMPACT_ATOMS: atom_id res chain seq x y z
N MET A 1 -50.37 -52.09 2.82
CA MET A 1 -50.36 -51.12 1.70
C MET A 1 -49.02 -50.42 1.73
N SER A 2 -48.22 -50.62 0.69
CA SER A 2 -46.82 -50.19 0.52
C SER A 2 -46.71 -48.68 0.27
N GLY A 3 -45.94 -47.97 1.09
CA GLY A 3 -45.57 -46.57 0.86
C GLY A 3 -44.13 -46.48 0.34
N HIS A 4 -43.92 -46.67 -0.97
CA HIS A 4 -42.68 -46.29 -1.62
C HIS A 4 -42.74 -44.80 -1.97
N GLY A 5 -42.09 -43.97 -1.17
CA GLY A 5 -41.84 -42.57 -1.50
C GLY A 5 -40.77 -42.48 -2.58
N PHE A 6 -41.17 -42.17 -3.81
CA PHE A 6 -40.25 -41.85 -4.90
C PHE A 6 -39.67 -40.45 -4.61
N HIS A 7 -38.45 -40.39 -4.08
CA HIS A 7 -37.75 -39.12 -3.90
C HIS A 7 -37.11 -38.74 -5.24
N VAL A 8 -37.72 -37.79 -5.94
CA VAL A 8 -37.20 -37.25 -7.20
C VAL A 8 -36.32 -36.07 -6.85
N HIS A 9 -34.99 -36.25 -6.93
CA HIS A 9 -34.05 -35.14 -6.82
C HIS A 9 -34.27 -34.18 -8.00
N GLY A 10 -34.36 -32.89 -7.69
CA GLY A 10 -34.47 -31.86 -8.72
C GLY A 10 -33.13 -31.74 -9.47
N PRO A 11 -33.13 -31.33 -10.75
CA PRO A 11 -31.90 -31.18 -11.55
C PRO A 11 -30.87 -30.24 -10.90
N HIS A 12 -31.28 -29.39 -9.98
CA HIS A 12 -30.42 -28.49 -9.21
C HIS A 12 -29.63 -29.18 -8.08
N ASP A 13 -30.11 -30.29 -7.53
CA ASP A 13 -29.36 -31.08 -6.53
C ASP A 13 -28.18 -31.81 -7.21
N HIS A 14 -28.40 -32.23 -8.46
CA HIS A 14 -27.37 -32.83 -9.31
C HIS A 14 -26.28 -31.81 -9.67
N GLU A 15 -26.64 -30.54 -9.94
CA GLU A 15 -25.67 -29.46 -10.22
C GLU A 15 -24.79 -29.13 -9.02
N LEU A 16 -25.31 -29.20 -7.79
CA LEU A 16 -24.52 -28.99 -6.57
C LEU A 16 -23.56 -30.16 -6.29
N GLU A 17 -23.97 -31.38 -6.59
CA GLU A 17 -23.13 -32.57 -6.49
C GLU A 17 -22.06 -32.61 -7.61
N HIS A 18 -22.39 -32.12 -8.82
CA HIS A 18 -21.44 -31.90 -9.92
C HIS A 18 -20.51 -30.70 -9.70
N ALA A 19 -20.93 -29.64 -9.00
CA ALA A 19 -20.05 -28.51 -8.65
C ALA A 19 -19.08 -28.86 -7.51
N ALA A 20 -19.50 -29.71 -6.56
CA ALA A 20 -18.62 -30.25 -5.53
C ALA A 20 -17.63 -31.30 -6.08
N SER A 21 -17.97 -31.95 -7.21
CA SER A 21 -17.16 -33.01 -7.82
C SER A 21 -16.45 -32.62 -9.13
N GLY A 22 -16.74 -31.48 -9.76
CA GLY A 22 -16.15 -31.13 -11.05
C GLY A 22 -16.37 -29.68 -11.49
N GLY A 23 -15.33 -28.86 -11.37
CA GLY A 23 -15.36 -27.52 -11.97
C GLY A 23 -14.12 -26.66 -11.76
N HIS A 24 -12.96 -27.08 -12.28
CA HIS A 24 -12.06 -26.22 -13.08
C HIS A 24 -10.76 -26.98 -13.47
N GLY A 25 -10.58 -27.19 -14.78
CA GLY A 25 -9.25 -27.21 -15.42
C GLY A 25 -8.49 -28.54 -15.44
N ASN A 26 -8.92 -29.45 -16.31
CA ASN A 26 -8.21 -30.62 -16.81
C ASN A 26 -6.73 -30.38 -17.17
N HIS A 27 -5.83 -31.21 -16.65
CA HIS A 27 -4.70 -31.76 -17.41
C HIS A 27 -4.22 -33.10 -16.83
N GLY A 28 -4.56 -34.19 -17.52
CA GLY A 28 -3.64 -35.30 -17.74
C GLY A 28 -3.97 -36.66 -17.09
N GLY A 29 -4.53 -37.57 -17.90
CA GLY A 29 -4.12 -38.98 -17.92
C GLY A 29 -5.00 -39.96 -17.12
N HIS A 30 -5.77 -40.75 -17.88
CA HIS A 30 -6.49 -41.94 -17.43
C HIS A 30 -5.65 -42.89 -16.56
N GLY A 31 -6.30 -43.44 -15.53
CA GLY A 31 -5.81 -44.56 -14.74
C GLY A 31 -6.89 -44.98 -13.75
N ASP A 32 -7.77 -45.88 -14.19
CA ASP A 32 -8.74 -46.62 -13.38
C ASP A 32 -8.10 -47.16 -12.08
N ALA A 33 -8.66 -46.77 -10.93
CA ALA A 33 -8.47 -47.47 -9.68
C ALA A 33 -9.75 -47.34 -8.83
N PRO A 34 -10.23 -48.44 -8.22
CA PRO A 34 -11.56 -48.53 -7.64
C PRO A 34 -11.63 -47.81 -6.29
N GLU A 35 -12.86 -47.40 -5.98
CA GLU A 35 -13.24 -46.66 -4.79
C GLU A 35 -12.77 -47.36 -3.50
N THR A 36 -12.04 -46.62 -2.66
CA THR A 36 -11.84 -46.98 -1.25
C THR A 36 -12.50 -45.93 -0.35
N PRO A 37 -13.44 -46.33 0.52
CA PRO A 37 -14.14 -45.43 1.43
C PRO A 37 -13.31 -45.20 2.70
N ALA A 38 -12.85 -43.97 2.93
CA ALA A 38 -12.39 -43.50 4.24
C ALA A 38 -12.29 -41.97 4.24
N GLY A 39 -12.96 -41.31 5.19
CA GLY A 39 -13.07 -39.85 5.33
C GLY A 39 -11.76 -39.10 5.56
N GLY A 40 -10.89 -39.06 4.55
CA GLY A 40 -9.66 -38.30 4.52
C GLY A 40 -9.49 -37.58 3.18
N MET A 41 -9.39 -36.26 3.22
CA MET A 41 -9.17 -35.43 2.03
C MET A 41 -7.89 -35.87 1.27
N SER A 42 -8.01 -36.10 -0.04
CA SER A 42 -6.88 -36.41 -0.94
C SER A 42 -5.77 -35.36 -0.80
N MET A 43 -4.51 -35.76 -0.96
CA MET A 43 -3.35 -34.84 -0.90
C MET A 43 -3.54 -33.64 -1.83
N THR A 44 -4.09 -33.87 -3.03
CA THR A 44 -4.41 -32.81 -4.00
C THR A 44 -5.46 -31.83 -3.44
N SER A 45 -6.54 -32.35 -2.85
CA SER A 45 -7.60 -31.53 -2.27
C SER A 45 -7.11 -30.72 -1.06
N LYS A 46 -6.21 -31.28 -0.23
CA LYS A 46 -5.59 -30.55 0.90
C LYS A 46 -4.74 -29.39 0.42
N ILE A 47 -3.90 -29.62 -0.59
CA ILE A 47 -3.03 -28.59 -1.17
C ILE A 47 -3.86 -27.51 -1.87
N ALA A 48 -4.93 -27.90 -2.58
CA ALA A 48 -5.84 -26.96 -3.22
C ALA A 48 -6.53 -26.03 -2.20
N VAL A 49 -7.08 -26.58 -1.11
CA VAL A 49 -7.69 -25.78 -0.04
C VAL A 49 -6.67 -24.88 0.65
N CYS A 50 -5.47 -25.39 0.95
CA CYS A 50 -4.40 -24.55 1.54
C CYS A 50 -4.00 -23.41 0.60
N THR A 51 -3.87 -23.68 -0.70
CA THR A 51 -3.53 -22.66 -1.70
C THR A 51 -4.63 -21.60 -1.81
N ALA A 52 -5.90 -21.99 -1.77
CA ALA A 52 -7.03 -21.07 -1.77
C ALA A 52 -7.01 -20.14 -0.55
N VAL A 53 -6.77 -20.67 0.65
CA VAL A 53 -6.65 -19.87 1.88
C VAL A 53 -5.46 -18.90 1.81
N ILE A 54 -4.29 -19.38 1.38
CA ILE A 54 -3.08 -18.56 1.18
C ILE A 54 -3.35 -17.45 0.17
N ALA A 55 -4.08 -17.73 -0.92
CA ALA A 55 -4.43 -16.75 -1.94
C ALA A 55 -5.38 -15.66 -1.39
N THR A 56 -6.38 -16.02 -0.58
CA THR A 56 -7.27 -15.04 0.07
C THR A 56 -6.49 -14.13 1.02
N VAL A 57 -5.58 -14.68 1.82
CA VAL A 57 -4.71 -13.87 2.70
C VAL A 57 -3.76 -12.99 1.87
N GLY A 58 -3.19 -13.52 0.79
CA GLY A 58 -2.35 -12.75 -0.14
C GLY A 58 -3.10 -11.60 -0.81
N ALA A 59 -4.38 -11.78 -1.13
CA ALA A 59 -5.23 -10.71 -1.65
C ALA A 59 -5.41 -9.57 -0.64
N ILE A 60 -5.58 -9.90 0.65
CA ILE A 60 -5.65 -8.89 1.73
C ILE A 60 -4.32 -8.13 1.84
N PHE A 61 -3.18 -8.83 1.82
CA PHE A 61 -1.87 -8.18 1.92
C PHE A 61 -1.57 -7.29 0.72
N SER A 62 -1.93 -7.74 -0.48
CA SER A 62 -1.84 -6.96 -1.72
C SER A 62 -2.69 -5.69 -1.64
N TYR A 63 -3.92 -5.79 -1.12
CA TYR A 63 -4.78 -4.63 -0.89
C TYR A 63 -4.18 -3.65 0.12
N MET A 64 -3.68 -4.14 1.26
CA MET A 64 -3.06 -3.29 2.28
C MET A 64 -1.78 -2.62 1.79
N GLY A 65 -0.97 -3.33 0.99
CA GLY A 65 0.17 -2.75 0.28
C GLY A 65 -0.26 -1.63 -0.67
N GLY A 66 -1.26 -1.89 -1.53
CA GLY A 66 -1.78 -0.87 -2.43
C GLY A 66 -2.35 0.35 -1.71
N ALA A 67 -3.09 0.16 -0.62
CA ALA A 67 -3.68 1.23 0.18
C ALA A 67 -2.61 2.11 0.85
N THR A 68 -1.60 1.50 1.48
CA THR A 68 -0.48 2.23 2.11
C THR A 68 0.36 2.97 1.08
N GLN A 69 0.61 2.39 -0.10
CA GLN A 69 1.29 3.05 -1.22
C GLN A 69 0.50 4.26 -1.74
N ALA A 70 -0.81 4.12 -1.92
CA ALA A 70 -1.68 5.22 -2.38
C ALA A 70 -1.69 6.37 -1.37
N ASN A 71 -1.84 6.07 -0.08
CA ASN A 71 -1.80 7.07 1.00
C ASN A 71 -0.44 7.77 1.07
N ALA A 72 0.67 7.02 0.98
CA ALA A 72 2.01 7.61 0.91
C ALA A 72 2.12 8.59 -0.26
N GLY A 73 1.58 8.23 -1.43
CA GLY A 73 1.53 9.10 -2.61
C GLY A 73 0.72 10.38 -2.39
N ILE A 74 -0.47 10.29 -1.78
CA ILE A 74 -1.31 11.46 -1.44
C ILE A 74 -0.55 12.40 -0.49
N TYR A 75 0.07 11.86 0.56
CA TYR A 75 0.84 12.67 1.51
C TYR A 75 2.07 13.32 0.87
N LYS A 76 2.79 12.60 0.00
CA LYS A 76 3.91 13.14 -0.78
C LYS A 76 3.46 14.30 -1.68
N ASN A 77 2.30 14.16 -2.31
CA ASN A 77 1.73 15.19 -3.18
C ASN A 77 1.36 16.45 -2.37
N ASN A 78 0.69 16.29 -1.24
CA ASN A 78 0.37 17.39 -0.33
C ASN A 78 1.65 18.09 0.17
N ALA A 79 2.69 17.32 0.53
CA ALA A 79 3.99 17.86 0.91
C ALA A 79 4.61 18.69 -0.23
N ALA A 80 4.55 18.21 -1.47
CA ALA A 80 5.06 18.92 -2.64
C ALA A 80 4.29 20.23 -2.92
N ILE A 81 2.96 20.21 -2.78
CA ILE A 81 2.13 21.42 -2.90
C ILE A 81 2.54 22.44 -1.83
N LYS A 82 2.60 22.04 -0.56
CA LYS A 82 2.99 22.93 0.55
C LYS A 82 4.41 23.45 0.43
N LYS A 83 5.34 22.62 -0.04
CA LYS A 83 6.72 23.02 -0.32
C LYS A 83 6.79 24.04 -1.47
N THR A 84 5.94 23.90 -2.48
CA THR A 84 5.82 24.88 -3.57
C THR A 84 5.23 26.20 -3.07
N GLU A 85 4.18 26.15 -2.25
CA GLU A 85 3.60 27.34 -1.60
C GLU A 85 4.64 28.06 -0.72
N ALA A 86 5.42 27.32 0.06
CA ALA A 86 6.53 27.87 0.86
C ALA A 86 7.61 28.53 -0.02
N SER A 87 8.00 27.87 -1.12
CA SER A 87 8.95 28.42 -2.09
C SER A 87 8.45 29.73 -2.70
N ASN A 88 7.16 29.81 -3.03
CA ASN A 88 6.54 31.05 -3.52
C ASN A 88 6.60 32.17 -2.46
N GLN A 89 6.38 31.86 -1.18
CA GLN A 89 6.52 32.84 -0.10
C GLN A 89 7.96 33.30 0.08
N TRP A 90 8.94 32.38 -0.01
CA TRP A 90 10.35 32.75 0.02
C TRP A 90 10.74 33.63 -1.16
N ASN A 91 10.26 33.33 -2.37
CA ASN A 91 10.47 34.18 -3.54
C ASN A 91 9.84 35.58 -3.35
N TYR A 92 8.68 35.65 -2.71
CA TYR A 92 8.04 36.93 -2.38
C TYR A 92 8.84 37.72 -1.33
N PHE A 93 9.34 37.04 -0.29
CA PHE A 93 10.27 37.61 0.69
C PHE A 93 11.52 38.18 0.01
N GLN A 94 12.15 37.43 -0.90
CA GLN A 94 13.32 37.88 -1.64
C GLN A 94 13.00 39.14 -2.48
N SER A 95 11.85 39.16 -3.17
CA SER A 95 11.41 40.34 -3.92
C SER A 95 11.24 41.57 -3.02
N LYS A 96 10.63 41.41 -1.83
CA LYS A 96 10.48 42.49 -0.85
C LYS A 96 11.82 42.95 -0.29
N SER A 97 12.73 42.02 -0.01
CA SER A 97 14.10 42.32 0.43
C SER A 97 14.85 43.16 -0.59
N THR A 98 14.73 42.85 -1.89
CA THR A 98 15.31 43.68 -2.96
C THR A 98 14.68 45.08 -3.02
N LYS A 99 13.35 45.20 -2.86
CA LYS A 99 12.66 46.50 -2.81
C LYS A 99 13.08 47.34 -1.60
N GLN A 100 13.31 46.71 -0.46
CA GLN A 100 13.85 47.36 0.73
C GLN A 100 15.28 47.84 0.51
N ALA A 101 16.17 46.99 0.00
CA ALA A 101 17.55 47.38 -0.30
C ALA A 101 17.61 48.58 -1.25
N LEU A 102 16.72 48.63 -2.25
CA LEU A 102 16.60 49.78 -3.15
C LEU A 102 16.06 51.04 -2.42
N ALA A 103 15.11 50.88 -1.50
CA ALA A 103 14.60 51.99 -0.69
C ALA A 103 15.65 52.54 0.30
N GLU A 104 16.47 51.66 0.89
CA GLU A 104 17.59 52.03 1.74
C GLU A 104 18.65 52.79 0.93
N PHE A 105 19.01 52.30 -0.26
CA PHE A 105 19.90 52.99 -1.17
C PHE A 105 19.37 54.38 -1.58
N ALA A 106 18.07 54.47 -1.91
CA ALA A 106 17.42 55.73 -2.25
C ALA A 106 17.37 56.70 -1.07
N ARG A 107 17.16 56.22 0.16
CA ARG A 107 17.23 57.01 1.40
C ARG A 107 18.62 57.59 1.60
N ASP A 108 19.66 56.79 1.40
CA ASP A 108 21.04 57.18 1.68
C ASP A 108 21.59 58.18 0.66
N THR A 109 21.01 58.20 -0.55
CA THR A 109 21.35 59.16 -1.61
C THR A 109 20.40 60.36 -1.65
N ALA A 110 19.31 60.36 -0.88
CA ALA A 110 18.33 61.43 -0.86
C ALA A 110 18.78 62.64 -0.02
N ASN A 111 18.32 63.81 -0.44
CA ASN A 111 18.29 65.03 0.37
C ASN A 111 17.36 64.88 1.58
N ASP A 112 17.65 65.61 2.67
CA ASP A 112 17.04 65.43 4.00
C ASP A 112 15.51 65.48 3.98
N ASP A 113 14.92 66.36 3.16
CA ASP A 113 13.46 66.52 3.02
C ASP A 113 12.74 65.24 2.54
N ARG A 114 13.44 64.38 1.78
CA ARG A 114 12.87 63.13 1.22
C ARG A 114 13.29 61.88 1.99
N LYS A 115 14.25 62.01 2.91
CA LYS A 115 14.84 60.90 3.66
C LYS A 115 13.83 60.19 4.54
N GLN A 116 12.97 60.96 5.23
CA GLN A 116 11.93 60.41 6.10
C GLN A 116 10.92 59.54 5.34
N GLY A 117 10.44 60.00 4.18
CA GLY A 117 9.48 59.24 3.37
C GLY A 117 10.04 57.93 2.82
N TRP A 118 11.35 57.85 2.58
CA TRP A 118 12.02 56.58 2.27
C TRP A 118 12.15 55.68 3.50
N GLN A 119 12.43 56.27 4.66
CA GLN A 119 12.57 55.50 5.88
C GLN A 119 11.26 54.84 6.33
N ASP A 120 10.13 55.51 6.13
CA ASP A 120 8.80 54.92 6.38
C ASP A 120 8.53 53.73 5.45
N LYS A 121 9.00 53.77 4.19
CA LYS A 121 8.91 52.63 3.25
C LYS A 121 9.78 51.46 3.69
N VAL A 122 10.99 51.72 4.18
CA VAL A 122 11.91 50.69 4.71
C VAL A 122 11.26 50.00 5.91
N ALA A 123 10.74 50.77 6.87
CA ALA A 123 10.05 50.23 8.05
C ALA A 123 8.84 49.36 7.66
N ARG A 124 8.04 49.81 6.68
CA ARG A 124 6.92 49.01 6.16
C ARG A 124 7.39 47.69 5.53
N TYR A 125 8.42 47.73 4.68
CA TYR A 125 8.91 46.51 4.03
C TYR A 125 9.51 45.51 5.03
N GLU A 126 10.16 45.99 6.10
CA GLU A 126 10.69 45.12 7.15
C GLU A 126 9.56 44.39 7.91
N LEU A 127 8.45 45.08 8.20
CA LEU A 127 7.26 44.48 8.78
C LEU A 127 6.63 43.43 7.85
N GLU A 128 6.40 43.79 6.58
CA GLU A 128 5.83 42.88 5.57
C GLU A 128 6.71 41.64 5.37
N LYS A 129 8.04 41.79 5.33
CA LYS A 129 8.99 40.67 5.22
C LYS A 129 8.87 39.70 6.40
N THR A 130 8.72 40.21 7.61
CA THR A 130 8.61 39.39 8.82
C THR A 130 7.34 38.52 8.79
N GLU A 131 6.22 39.09 8.33
CA GLU A 131 4.97 38.37 8.13
C GLU A 131 5.08 37.28 7.04
N ILE A 132 5.68 37.62 5.90
CA ILE A 132 5.93 36.68 4.80
C ILE A 132 6.84 35.54 5.27
N GLN A 133 7.91 35.85 6.01
CA GLN A 133 8.82 34.83 6.54
C GLN A 133 8.10 33.88 7.50
N THR A 134 7.24 34.41 8.36
CA THR A 134 6.46 33.59 9.30
C THR A 134 5.53 32.64 8.55
N THR A 135 4.87 33.14 7.49
CA THR A 135 4.01 32.32 6.63
C THR A 135 4.81 31.25 5.88
N ALA A 136 5.98 31.59 5.34
CA ALA A 136 6.86 30.64 4.66
C ALA A 136 7.29 29.50 5.59
N LYS A 137 7.77 29.83 6.80
CA LYS A 137 8.18 28.85 7.82
C LYS A 137 7.02 27.94 8.26
N LYS A 138 5.81 28.49 8.36
CA LYS A 138 4.60 27.69 8.67
C LYS A 138 4.31 26.67 7.57
N LEU A 139 4.37 27.09 6.31
CA LEU A 139 4.16 26.20 5.16
C LEU A 139 5.25 25.13 5.06
N GLU A 140 6.51 25.46 5.35
CA GLU A 140 7.60 24.47 5.43
C GLU A 140 7.34 23.44 6.54
N ALA A 141 6.90 23.87 7.72
CA ALA A 141 6.55 22.97 8.80
C ALA A 141 5.40 22.03 8.42
N GLU A 142 4.37 22.54 7.72
CA GLU A 142 3.29 21.73 7.18
C GLU A 142 3.78 20.74 6.11
N ALA A 143 4.63 21.19 5.18
CA ALA A 143 5.22 20.32 4.16
C ALA A 143 6.02 19.17 4.79
N ASN A 144 6.84 19.46 5.80
CA ASN A 144 7.64 18.46 6.50
C ASN A 144 6.77 17.45 7.26
N ARG A 145 5.64 17.89 7.85
CA ARG A 145 4.68 16.98 8.49
C ARG A 145 4.03 16.04 7.49
N TRP A 146 3.70 16.53 6.29
CA TRP A 146 3.15 15.69 5.23
C TRP A 146 4.18 14.71 4.67
N ASP A 147 5.42 15.14 4.51
CA ASP A 147 6.50 14.27 4.02
C ASP A 147 6.80 13.16 5.04
N ALA A 148 6.88 13.49 6.34
CA ALA A 148 7.06 12.49 7.40
C ALA A 148 5.94 11.44 7.43
N GLN A 149 4.67 11.86 7.29
CA GLN A 149 3.54 10.93 7.19
C GLN A 149 3.63 10.05 5.93
N SER A 150 4.12 10.59 4.81
CA SER A 150 4.34 9.82 3.58
C SER A 150 5.39 8.72 3.78
N GLU A 151 6.51 9.05 4.43
CA GLU A 151 7.59 8.09 4.70
C GLU A 151 7.14 6.97 5.65
N GLU A 152 6.37 7.30 6.68
CA GLU A 152 5.81 6.29 7.59
C GLU A 152 4.90 5.29 6.86
N GLN A 153 4.04 5.77 5.96
CA GLN A 153 3.21 4.90 5.12
C GLN A 153 4.05 4.06 4.16
N MET A 154 5.14 4.62 3.62
CA MET A 154 6.04 3.89 2.72
C MET A 154 6.77 2.75 3.43
N HIS A 155 7.17 2.94 4.69
CA HIS A 155 7.74 1.85 5.51
C HIS A 155 6.75 0.70 5.69
N GLN A 156 5.48 1.01 5.94
CA GLN A 156 4.43 0.00 6.05
C GLN A 156 4.21 -0.71 4.71
N HIS A 157 4.13 0.05 3.60
CA HIS A 157 4.02 -0.51 2.26
C HIS A 157 5.13 -1.51 1.95
N HIS A 158 6.38 -1.20 2.30
CA HIS A 158 7.50 -2.10 2.05
C HIS A 158 7.33 -3.45 2.78
N ARG A 159 6.83 -3.41 4.02
CA ARG A 159 6.56 -4.62 4.83
C ARG A 159 5.42 -5.46 4.21
N TRP A 160 4.34 -4.82 3.74
CA TRP A 160 3.26 -5.50 3.01
C TRP A 160 3.73 -6.10 1.68
N ALA A 161 4.59 -5.39 0.95
CA ALA A 161 5.15 -5.86 -0.32
C ALA A 161 6.01 -7.12 -0.10
N GLN A 162 6.91 -7.11 0.90
CA GLN A 162 7.72 -8.26 1.27
C GLN A 162 6.85 -9.49 1.63
N ALA A 163 5.83 -9.31 2.46
CA ALA A 163 4.90 -10.39 2.83
C ALA A 163 4.19 -10.97 1.60
N THR A 164 3.74 -10.11 0.68
CA THR A 164 3.06 -10.52 -0.55
C THR A 164 3.99 -11.34 -1.46
N THR A 165 5.25 -10.95 -1.61
CA THR A 165 6.24 -11.70 -2.39
C THR A 165 6.50 -13.09 -1.79
N VAL A 166 6.62 -13.21 -0.47
CA VAL A 166 6.80 -14.52 0.19
C VAL A 166 5.59 -15.43 -0.03
N LEU A 167 4.37 -14.89 0.00
CA LEU A 167 3.16 -15.65 -0.32
C LEU A 167 3.13 -16.11 -1.79
N GLN A 168 3.56 -15.26 -2.73
CA GLN A 168 3.67 -15.66 -4.14
C GLN A 168 4.66 -16.82 -4.34
N VAL A 169 5.81 -16.79 -3.65
CA VAL A 169 6.76 -17.90 -3.67
C VAL A 169 6.14 -19.17 -3.08
N SER A 170 5.37 -19.07 -1.97
CA SER A 170 4.63 -20.21 -1.41
C SER A 170 3.65 -20.83 -2.40
N ILE A 171 2.87 -20.00 -3.11
CA ILE A 171 1.90 -20.47 -4.11
C ILE A 171 2.62 -21.17 -5.27
N ALA A 172 3.73 -20.61 -5.75
CA ALA A 172 4.54 -21.24 -6.79
C ALA A 172 5.09 -22.61 -6.34
N LEU A 173 5.59 -22.71 -5.12
CA LEU A 173 6.04 -23.98 -4.53
C LEU A 173 4.89 -24.99 -4.38
N ALA A 174 3.69 -24.53 -4.05
CA ALA A 174 2.50 -25.38 -3.97
C ALA A 174 2.15 -26.01 -5.33
N ALA A 175 2.19 -25.21 -6.40
CA ALA A 175 1.99 -25.70 -7.76
C ALA A 175 3.05 -26.73 -8.19
N ILE A 176 4.33 -26.49 -7.86
CA ILE A 176 5.42 -27.44 -8.17
C ILE A 176 5.25 -28.75 -7.37
N ALA A 177 4.82 -28.68 -6.12
CA ALA A 177 4.56 -29.85 -5.28
C ALA A 177 3.43 -30.72 -5.85
N LEU A 178 2.37 -30.10 -6.37
CA LEU A 178 1.28 -30.81 -7.06
C LEU A 178 1.77 -31.55 -8.30
N LEU A 179 2.65 -30.94 -9.11
CA LEU A 179 3.19 -31.55 -10.32
C LEU A 179 4.19 -32.68 -10.03
N THR A 180 5.00 -32.55 -8.98
CA THR A 180 6.10 -33.49 -8.70
C THR A 180 5.72 -34.65 -7.77
N LYS A 181 4.58 -34.55 -7.05
CA LYS A 181 4.11 -35.56 -6.07
C LYS A 181 5.17 -35.98 -5.01
N LYS A 182 6.18 -35.15 -4.75
CA LYS A 182 7.28 -35.44 -3.80
C LYS A 182 6.93 -34.97 -2.38
N LYS A 183 6.95 -35.89 -1.40
CA LYS A 183 6.61 -35.62 0.01
C LYS A 183 7.53 -34.61 0.72
N TRP A 184 8.79 -34.47 0.31
CA TRP A 184 9.68 -33.42 0.85
C TRP A 184 9.26 -32.01 0.40
N LEU A 185 8.74 -31.89 -0.82
CA LEU A 185 8.27 -30.62 -1.38
C LEU A 185 6.98 -30.15 -0.70
N GLU A 186 6.12 -31.08 -0.29
CA GLU A 186 4.94 -30.80 0.53
C GLU A 186 5.32 -30.17 1.88
N ARG A 187 6.32 -30.73 2.58
CA ARG A 187 6.82 -30.17 3.85
C ARG A 187 7.46 -28.79 3.64
N ALA A 188 8.19 -28.61 2.55
CA ALA A 188 8.75 -27.31 2.19
C ALA A 188 7.65 -26.27 1.95
N MET A 189 6.58 -26.61 1.24
CA MET A 189 5.43 -25.72 0.99
C MET A 189 4.78 -25.26 2.29
N PHE A 190 4.45 -26.18 3.22
CA PHE A 190 3.89 -25.81 4.52
C PHE A 190 4.83 -24.92 5.33
N GLY A 191 6.15 -25.18 5.28
CA GLY A 191 7.16 -24.34 5.93
C GLY A 191 7.19 -22.91 5.38
N VAL A 192 7.19 -22.74 4.06
CA VAL A 192 7.17 -21.40 3.44
C VAL A 192 5.82 -20.71 3.66
N ALA A 193 4.70 -21.44 3.66
CA ALA A 193 3.38 -20.88 3.95
C ALA A 193 3.29 -20.32 5.38
N VAL A 194 3.77 -21.07 6.38
CA VAL A 194 3.83 -20.60 7.77
C VAL A 194 4.79 -19.40 7.91
N ALA A 195 5.95 -19.45 7.24
CA ALA A 195 6.88 -18.32 7.22
C ALA A 195 6.24 -17.06 6.59
N GLY A 196 5.51 -17.20 5.48
CA GLY A 196 4.78 -16.10 4.83
C GLY A 196 3.69 -15.52 5.71
N LEU A 197 2.91 -16.35 6.40
CA LEU A 197 1.93 -15.91 7.40
C LEU A 197 2.59 -15.21 8.58
N ALA A 198 3.74 -15.70 9.06
CA ALA A 198 4.48 -15.08 10.15
C ALA A 198 5.04 -13.71 9.75
N VAL A 199 5.63 -13.58 8.56
CA VAL A 199 6.10 -12.29 8.03
C VAL A 199 4.93 -11.32 7.86
N GLY A 200 3.79 -11.79 7.36
CA GLY A 200 2.57 -10.99 7.25
C GLY A 200 1.99 -10.55 8.60
N ALA A 201 2.01 -11.42 9.60
CA ALA A 201 1.58 -11.09 10.95
C ALA A 201 2.52 -10.05 11.58
N LEU A 202 3.84 -10.22 11.45
CA LEU A 202 4.82 -9.23 11.90
C LEU A 202 4.56 -7.88 11.22
N ALA A 203 4.36 -7.87 9.89
CA ALA A 203 3.96 -6.69 9.12
C ALA A 203 2.71 -6.01 9.70
N ALA A 204 1.68 -6.77 10.05
CA ALA A 204 0.44 -6.26 10.65
C ALA A 204 0.61 -5.70 12.07
N PHE A 205 1.56 -6.23 12.85
CA PHE A 205 1.83 -5.79 14.23
C PHE A 205 2.89 -4.67 14.34
N HIS A 206 3.34 -4.09 13.22
CA HIS A 206 4.37 -3.04 13.22
C HIS A 206 5.72 -3.42 13.88
N ILE A 207 6.01 -4.73 14.04
CA ILE A 207 7.30 -5.30 14.47
C ILE A 207 8.23 -5.53 13.27
#